data_AF-A0A0N0XIN6-F1
#
_entry.id   AF-A0A0N0XIN6-F1
#
_cell.length_a   1.000
_cell.length_b   1.000
_cell.length_c   1.000
_cell.angle_alpha   90.00
_cell.angle_beta   90.00
_cell.angle_gamma   90.00
#
_symmetry.space_group_name_H-M   'P 1'
#
loop_
_entity.id
_entity.type
_entity.pdbx_description
1 polymer ?
#
loop_
_entity_poly.entity_id
_entity_poly.type
_entity_poly.pdbx_seq_one_letter_code
_entity_poly.pdbx_strand_id
1 'polypeptide(L)'
;MADWSVWKALEDWRGRKHELDPLFAAAGIAPELDSMVTRVLVDLRRAPPTAPLVTGDKTRDEQEFGRFHEAYFRYYDDSLQKVESLLQHAWVPEAEPIAKEIRAELGRMRQAMQETPGKVPNFERLEVLLRHYVRLDHPQHPVPEGVLAERRRALVDVAGYPLLVQHAAAQTFSEMVPPLVTPEFRQQLQERIQAYLQTPWLQTRLVSQWFVTTVLDAALARKKRDATEDARILASMSRRWPTLSVWIPEFEQADQVWYLILVLITVSALFMEWWWVAVPMMIWLHLSLAAFRRERKEVEARRAQIVARAVTMKKVRDRFATNQTTPEKLAFQLRQLDERGEYFDDNVYALLRLHQHEA
;
A
#
# COMPACT_ATOMS: atom_id res chain seq x y z
N MET A 1 27.34 2.22 -5.97
CA MET A 1 26.90 0.93 -5.40
C MET A 1 25.38 0.84 -5.47
N ALA A 2 24.83 0.95 -6.67
CA ALA A 2 23.47 0.49 -6.93
C ALA A 2 23.54 -1.03 -7.16
N ASP A 3 22.51 -1.74 -6.69
CA ASP A 3 21.89 -2.89 -7.36
C ASP A 3 21.49 -4.03 -6.43
N TRP A 4 22.14 -4.27 -5.28
CA TRP A 4 21.67 -5.35 -4.38
C TRP A 4 20.31 -5.03 -3.71
N SER A 5 20.08 -3.77 -3.32
CA SER A 5 18.79 -3.35 -2.75
C SER A 5 17.66 -3.38 -3.78
N VAL A 6 17.98 -3.12 -5.05
CA VAL A 6 17.02 -3.19 -6.17
C VAL A 6 16.68 -4.63 -6.47
N TRP A 7 17.67 -5.53 -6.54
CA TRP A 7 17.44 -6.97 -6.70
C TRP A 7 16.62 -7.55 -5.55
N LYS A 8 16.94 -7.19 -4.30
CA LYS A 8 16.16 -7.63 -3.15
C LYS A 8 14.72 -7.10 -3.17
N ALA A 9 14.53 -5.84 -3.55
CA ALA A 9 13.20 -5.29 -3.72
C ALA A 9 12.43 -6.03 -4.82
N LEU A 10 13.04 -6.27 -5.99
CA LEU A 10 12.44 -7.02 -7.09
C LEU A 10 12.11 -8.48 -6.70
N GLU A 11 12.92 -9.10 -5.85
CA GLU A 11 12.70 -10.45 -5.35
C GLU A 11 11.59 -10.49 -4.29
N ASP A 12 11.53 -9.49 -3.41
CA ASP A 12 10.38 -9.27 -2.51
C ASP A 12 9.09 -9.03 -3.30
N TRP A 13 9.15 -8.24 -4.39
CA TRP A 13 8.03 -8.00 -5.30
C TRP A 13 7.59 -9.28 -6.01
N ARG A 14 8.55 -10.08 -6.49
CA ARG A 14 8.29 -11.38 -7.10
C ARG A 14 7.66 -12.36 -6.10
N GLY A 15 8.14 -12.35 -4.85
CA GLY A 15 7.59 -13.13 -3.75
C GLY A 15 6.13 -12.76 -3.44
N ARG A 16 5.79 -11.47 -3.52
CA ARG A 16 4.43 -10.95 -3.27
C ARG A 16 3.51 -10.91 -4.50
N LYS A 17 3.96 -11.42 -5.65
CA LYS A 17 3.18 -11.41 -6.89
C LYS A 17 1.77 -12.03 -6.70
N HIS A 18 1.71 -13.15 -6.00
CA HIS A 18 0.46 -13.85 -5.67
C HIS A 18 -0.55 -13.01 -4.88
N GLU A 19 -0.09 -12.02 -4.10
CA GLU A 19 -0.96 -11.09 -3.37
C GLU A 19 -1.54 -9.99 -4.29
N LEU A 20 -0.86 -9.71 -5.41
CA LEU A 20 -1.24 -8.69 -6.40
C LEU A 20 -2.05 -9.25 -7.57
N ASP A 21 -1.89 -10.52 -7.89
CA ASP A 21 -2.64 -11.20 -8.95
C ASP A 21 -4.17 -10.98 -8.89
N PRO A 22 -4.86 -11.06 -7.72
CA PRO A 22 -6.29 -10.77 -7.67
C PRO A 22 -6.64 -9.30 -7.98
N LEU A 23 -5.76 -8.35 -7.62
CA LEU A 23 -5.95 -6.92 -7.96
C LEU A 23 -5.80 -6.67 -9.46
N PHE A 24 -4.77 -7.25 -10.06
CA PHE A 24 -4.55 -7.15 -11.51
C PHE A 24 -5.67 -7.83 -12.28
N ALA A 25 -6.15 -8.98 -11.80
CA ALA A 25 -7.28 -9.69 -12.39
C ALA A 25 -8.57 -8.88 -12.37
N ALA A 26 -8.87 -8.17 -11.27
CA ALA A 26 -10.03 -7.27 -11.18
C ALA A 26 -9.97 -6.10 -12.19
N ALA A 27 -8.74 -5.67 -12.56
CA ALA A 27 -8.48 -4.69 -13.61
C ALA A 27 -8.42 -5.28 -15.03
N GLY A 28 -8.66 -6.58 -15.19
CA GLY A 28 -8.62 -7.29 -16.48
C GLY A 28 -7.21 -7.59 -16.99
N ILE A 29 -6.23 -7.72 -16.08
CA ILE A 29 -4.84 -8.05 -16.39
C ILE A 29 -4.51 -9.38 -15.71
N ALA A 30 -4.60 -10.51 -16.44
CA ALA A 30 -4.08 -11.79 -15.96
C ALA A 30 -3.41 -12.58 -17.10
N PRO A 31 -2.11 -12.37 -17.35
CA PRO A 31 -1.37 -13.16 -18.33
C PRO A 31 -1.32 -14.65 -17.95
N GLU A 32 -1.46 -14.97 -16.66
CA GLU A 32 -1.52 -16.34 -16.19
C GLU A 32 -2.79 -17.06 -16.66
N LEU A 33 -3.93 -16.36 -16.71
CA LEU A 33 -5.21 -16.92 -17.17
C LEU A 33 -5.13 -17.37 -18.63
N ASP A 34 -4.50 -16.57 -19.49
CA ASP A 34 -4.28 -16.91 -20.90
C ASP A 34 -3.38 -18.15 -21.06
N SER A 35 -2.33 -18.24 -20.24
CA SER A 35 -1.45 -19.41 -20.21
C SER A 35 -2.17 -20.68 -19.72
N MET A 36 -3.06 -20.55 -18.73
CA MET A 36 -3.87 -21.65 -18.20
C MET A 36 -4.89 -22.11 -19.24
N VAL A 37 -5.60 -21.19 -19.90
CA VAL A 37 -6.53 -21.53 -21.00
C VAL A 37 -5.78 -22.24 -22.11
N THR A 38 -4.62 -21.75 -22.53
CA THR A 38 -3.82 -22.40 -23.57
C THR A 38 -3.44 -23.83 -23.18
N ARG A 39 -3.03 -24.06 -21.93
CA ARG A 39 -2.69 -25.41 -21.44
C ARG A 39 -3.91 -26.33 -21.43
N VAL A 40 -5.06 -25.83 -20.97
CA VAL A 40 -6.31 -26.60 -20.95
C VAL A 40 -6.76 -26.96 -22.36
N LEU A 41 -6.67 -26.04 -23.32
CA LEU A 41 -6.99 -26.31 -24.73
C LEU A 41 -6.08 -27.38 -25.34
N VAL A 42 -4.79 -27.35 -25.00
CA VAL A 42 -3.85 -28.39 -25.42
C VAL A 42 -4.24 -29.74 -24.82
N ASP A 43 -4.58 -29.79 -23.53
CA ASP A 43 -4.99 -31.02 -22.85
C ASP A 43 -6.30 -31.59 -23.44
N LEU A 44 -7.28 -30.75 -23.77
CA LEU A 44 -8.55 -31.16 -24.40
C LEU A 44 -8.36 -31.75 -25.81
N ARG A 45 -7.33 -31.31 -26.55
CA ARG A 45 -7.02 -31.79 -27.90
C ARG A 45 -6.19 -33.08 -27.92
N ARG A 46 -5.73 -33.56 -26.77
CA ARG A 46 -4.96 -34.80 -26.72
C ARG A 46 -5.85 -36.00 -27.07
N ALA A 47 -5.23 -37.00 -27.70
CA ALA A 47 -5.93 -38.20 -28.12
C ALA A 47 -6.49 -38.95 -26.91
N PRO A 48 -7.72 -39.48 -27.01
CA PRO A 48 -8.31 -40.31 -25.97
C PRO A 48 -7.47 -41.60 -25.79
N PRO A 49 -7.67 -42.33 -24.68
CA PRO A 49 -7.16 -43.70 -24.57
C PRO A 49 -7.56 -44.53 -25.80
N THR A 50 -6.70 -45.47 -26.18
CA THR A 50 -6.95 -46.34 -27.34
C THR A 50 -8.04 -47.35 -27.01
N ALA A 51 -9.00 -47.55 -27.93
CA ALA A 51 -10.03 -48.56 -27.77
C ALA A 51 -9.43 -49.98 -27.71
N PRO A 52 -9.96 -50.88 -26.86
CA PRO A 52 -9.50 -52.26 -26.79
C PRO A 52 -9.78 -53.00 -28.11
N LEU A 53 -8.91 -53.95 -28.44
CA LEU A 53 -9.11 -54.84 -29.60
C LEU A 53 -10.17 -55.88 -29.26
N VAL A 54 -11.10 -56.12 -30.19
CA VAL A 54 -12.16 -57.12 -30.04
C VAL A 54 -11.54 -58.51 -30.13
N THR A 55 -11.65 -59.30 -29.05
CA THR A 55 -11.04 -60.64 -28.96
C THR A 55 -12.01 -61.76 -29.39
N GLY A 56 -13.31 -61.46 -29.49
CA GLY A 56 -14.35 -62.41 -29.88
C GLY A 56 -14.99 -63.14 -28.70
N ASP A 57 -14.45 -62.97 -27.49
CA ASP A 57 -15.08 -63.37 -26.24
C ASP A 57 -15.98 -62.24 -25.74
N LYS A 58 -17.29 -62.43 -25.88
CA LYS A 58 -18.31 -61.43 -25.51
C LYS A 58 -18.14 -60.91 -24.08
N THR A 59 -17.86 -61.81 -23.13
CA THR A 59 -17.80 -61.44 -21.70
C THR A 59 -16.57 -60.61 -21.37
N ARG A 60 -15.45 -60.96 -22.00
CA ARG A 60 -14.19 -60.24 -21.84
C ARG A 60 -14.23 -58.89 -22.56
N ASP A 61 -14.76 -58.88 -23.78
CA ASP A 61 -14.89 -57.66 -24.57
C ASP A 61 -15.80 -56.64 -23.85
N GLU A 62 -16.94 -57.05 -23.30
CA GLU A 62 -17.83 -56.17 -22.50
C GLU A 62 -17.13 -55.54 -21.27
N GLN A 63 -16.32 -56.31 -20.54
CA GLN A 63 -15.58 -55.79 -19.38
C GLN A 63 -14.47 -54.81 -19.78
N GLU A 64 -13.72 -55.10 -20.84
CA GLU A 64 -12.66 -54.22 -21.33
C GLU A 64 -13.24 -52.93 -21.94
N PHE A 65 -14.37 -53.00 -22.65
CA PHE A 65 -15.11 -51.82 -23.11
C PHE A 65 -15.67 -51.00 -21.95
N GLY A 66 -16.18 -51.63 -20.88
CA GLY A 66 -16.60 -50.93 -19.66
C GLY A 66 -15.45 -50.14 -19.02
N ARG A 67 -14.29 -50.78 -18.82
CA ARG A 67 -13.08 -50.11 -18.28
C ARG A 67 -12.60 -48.98 -19.19
N PHE A 68 -12.65 -49.21 -20.51
CA PHE A 68 -12.31 -48.20 -21.51
C PHE A 68 -13.22 -46.97 -21.40
N HIS A 69 -14.54 -47.15 -21.29
CA HIS A 69 -15.49 -46.05 -21.15
C HIS A 69 -15.28 -45.26 -19.85
N GLU A 70 -14.98 -45.93 -18.73
CA GLU A 70 -14.61 -45.25 -17.48
C GLU A 70 -13.32 -44.45 -17.61
N ALA A 71 -12.28 -45.02 -18.21
CA ALA A 71 -11.01 -44.34 -18.43
C ALA A 71 -11.16 -43.15 -19.37
N TYR A 72 -11.95 -43.30 -20.44
CA TYR A 72 -12.31 -42.24 -21.37
C TYR A 72 -13.03 -41.08 -20.67
N PHE A 73 -14.01 -41.38 -19.81
CA PHE A 73 -14.74 -40.34 -19.09
C PHE A 73 -13.83 -39.58 -18.12
N ARG A 74 -13.03 -40.30 -17.31
CA ARG A 74 -12.08 -39.68 -16.37
C ARG A 74 -11.07 -38.78 -17.09
N TYR A 75 -10.54 -39.24 -18.23
CA TYR A 75 -9.56 -38.49 -19.01
C TYR A 75 -10.05 -37.09 -19.40
N TYR A 76 -11.28 -37.00 -19.92
CA TYR A 76 -11.85 -35.72 -20.34
C TYR A 76 -12.42 -34.94 -19.16
N ASP A 77 -13.03 -35.59 -18.17
CA ASP A 77 -13.57 -34.91 -16.99
C ASP A 77 -12.48 -34.21 -16.18
N ASP A 78 -11.27 -34.77 -16.06
CA ASP A 78 -10.11 -34.10 -15.47
C ASP A 78 -9.80 -32.76 -16.16
N SER A 79 -9.90 -32.73 -17.49
CA SER A 79 -9.65 -31.52 -18.29
C SER A 79 -10.80 -30.51 -18.17
N LEU A 80 -12.05 -30.97 -18.12
CA LEU A 80 -13.22 -30.13 -17.89
C LEU A 80 -13.22 -29.55 -16.46
N GLN A 81 -12.77 -30.31 -15.47
CA GLN A 81 -12.63 -29.85 -14.09
C GLN A 81 -11.56 -28.76 -13.97
N LYS A 82 -10.48 -28.81 -14.77
CA LYS A 82 -9.52 -27.70 -14.88
C LYS A 82 -10.16 -26.43 -15.47
N VAL A 83 -11.12 -26.55 -16.38
CA VAL A 83 -11.89 -25.39 -16.86
C VAL A 83 -12.74 -24.83 -15.72
N GLU A 84 -13.41 -25.67 -14.95
CA GLU A 84 -14.23 -25.22 -13.81
C GLU A 84 -13.41 -24.53 -12.74
N SER A 85 -12.22 -25.06 -12.42
CA SER A 85 -11.32 -24.41 -11.47
C SER A 85 -10.80 -23.07 -11.99
N LEU A 86 -10.58 -22.93 -13.30
CA LEU A 86 -10.22 -21.65 -13.92
C LEU A 86 -11.32 -20.60 -13.72
N LEU A 87 -12.59 -20.98 -13.85
CA LEU A 87 -13.73 -20.08 -13.64
C LEU A 87 -13.94 -19.68 -12.17
N GLN A 88 -13.24 -20.31 -11.22
CA GLN A 88 -13.26 -19.94 -9.81
C GLN A 88 -12.16 -18.94 -9.43
N HIS A 89 -11.19 -18.71 -10.32
CA HIS A 89 -10.14 -17.72 -10.06
C HIS A 89 -10.72 -16.30 -10.04
N ALA A 90 -10.07 -15.41 -9.29
CA ALA A 90 -10.41 -14.00 -9.29
C ALA A 90 -10.31 -13.47 -10.74
N TRP A 91 -11.41 -12.92 -11.24
CA TRP A 91 -11.49 -12.30 -12.56
C TRP A 91 -12.48 -11.13 -12.53
N VAL A 92 -12.56 -10.41 -13.63
CA VAL A 92 -13.44 -9.25 -13.80
C VAL A 92 -14.91 -9.69 -13.60
N PRO A 93 -15.70 -9.06 -12.69
CA PRO A 93 -17.10 -9.41 -12.46
C PRO A 93 -17.97 -9.38 -13.72
N GLU A 94 -17.65 -8.48 -14.65
CA GLU A 94 -18.30 -8.36 -15.96
C GLU A 94 -18.14 -9.60 -16.85
N ALA A 95 -17.21 -10.51 -16.54
CA ALA A 95 -17.01 -11.77 -17.26
C ALA A 95 -17.91 -12.91 -16.76
N GLU A 96 -18.61 -12.75 -15.62
CA GLU A 96 -19.53 -13.75 -15.08
C GLU A 96 -20.61 -14.26 -16.06
N PRO A 97 -21.24 -13.43 -16.93
CA PRO A 97 -22.17 -13.96 -17.94
C PRO A 97 -21.48 -14.94 -18.90
N ILE A 98 -20.25 -14.65 -19.34
CA ILE A 98 -19.46 -15.55 -20.19
C ILE A 98 -19.10 -16.84 -19.42
N ALA A 99 -18.76 -16.71 -18.13
CA ALA A 99 -18.50 -17.88 -17.27
C ALA A 99 -19.73 -18.80 -17.16
N LYS A 100 -20.95 -18.24 -17.07
CA LYS A 100 -22.19 -19.02 -17.07
C LYS A 100 -22.40 -19.79 -18.37
N GLU A 101 -22.13 -19.17 -19.52
CA GLU A 101 -22.18 -19.86 -20.81
C GLU A 101 -21.18 -21.01 -20.88
N ILE A 102 -19.96 -20.81 -20.39
CA ILE A 102 -18.95 -21.88 -20.32
C ILE A 102 -19.45 -23.02 -19.42
N ARG A 103 -19.99 -22.74 -18.23
CA ARG A 103 -20.55 -23.79 -17.34
C ARG A 103 -21.69 -24.56 -18.01
N ALA A 104 -22.55 -23.89 -18.77
CA ALA A 104 -23.61 -24.55 -19.54
C ALA A 104 -23.05 -25.44 -20.66
N GLU A 105 -21.98 -25.00 -21.33
CA GLU A 105 -21.29 -25.80 -22.36
C GLU A 105 -20.63 -27.04 -21.77
N LEU A 106 -19.96 -26.91 -20.62
CA LEU A 106 -19.36 -28.04 -19.88
C LEU A 106 -20.42 -29.08 -19.51
N GLY A 107 -21.59 -28.64 -19.04
CA GLY A 107 -22.73 -29.51 -18.74
C GLY A 107 -23.20 -30.29 -19.98
N ARG A 108 -23.35 -29.61 -21.13
CA ARG A 108 -23.72 -30.25 -22.40
C ARG A 108 -22.67 -31.27 -22.86
N MET A 109 -21.39 -30.95 -22.71
CA MET A 109 -20.30 -31.85 -23.08
C MET A 109 -20.29 -33.11 -22.22
N ARG A 110 -20.49 -32.98 -20.91
CA ARG A 110 -20.61 -34.15 -20.01
C ARG A 110 -21.77 -35.06 -20.40
N GLN A 111 -22.91 -34.50 -20.78
CA GLN A 111 -24.05 -35.28 -21.31
C GLN A 111 -23.71 -35.98 -22.63
N ALA A 112 -23.13 -35.25 -23.60
CA ALA A 112 -22.74 -35.82 -24.89
C ALA A 112 -21.72 -36.97 -24.76
N MET A 113 -20.79 -36.87 -23.80
CA MET A 113 -19.82 -37.92 -23.50
C MET A 113 -20.46 -39.17 -22.91
N GLN A 114 -21.55 -39.03 -22.14
CA GLN A 114 -22.32 -40.17 -21.62
C GLN A 114 -23.15 -40.83 -22.71
N GLU A 115 -23.71 -40.06 -23.63
CA GLU A 115 -24.52 -40.56 -24.74
C GLU A 115 -23.69 -41.28 -25.82
N THR A 116 -22.46 -40.80 -26.07
CA THR A 116 -21.58 -41.33 -27.14
C THR A 116 -20.15 -41.58 -26.65
N PRO A 117 -19.94 -42.59 -25.79
CA PRO A 117 -18.64 -42.83 -25.20
C PRO A 117 -17.62 -43.35 -26.24
N GLY A 118 -16.37 -42.91 -26.15
CA GLY A 118 -15.27 -43.34 -27.03
C GLY A 118 -15.03 -42.53 -28.30
N LYS A 119 -15.83 -41.49 -28.58
CA LYS A 119 -15.56 -40.52 -29.66
C LYS A 119 -15.08 -39.20 -29.10
N VAL A 120 -14.06 -38.60 -29.70
CA VAL A 120 -13.57 -37.27 -29.29
C VAL A 120 -14.71 -36.24 -29.36
N PRO A 121 -15.06 -35.56 -28.26
CA PRO A 121 -16.08 -34.51 -28.26
C PRO A 121 -15.65 -33.32 -29.13
N ASN A 122 -16.60 -32.61 -29.73
CA ASN A 122 -16.27 -31.36 -30.42
C ASN A 122 -16.04 -30.24 -29.41
N PHE A 123 -14.79 -29.80 -29.25
CA PHE A 123 -14.38 -28.73 -28.33
C PHE A 123 -14.36 -27.32 -28.94
N GLU A 124 -14.68 -27.15 -30.23
CA GLU A 124 -14.56 -25.86 -30.94
C GLU A 124 -15.34 -24.74 -30.25
N ARG A 125 -16.58 -24.99 -29.82
CA ARG A 125 -17.40 -23.99 -29.14
C ARG A 125 -16.83 -23.61 -27.78
N LEU A 126 -16.37 -24.58 -27.00
CA LEU A 126 -15.74 -24.33 -25.70
C LEU A 126 -14.45 -23.51 -25.88
N GLU A 127 -13.66 -23.82 -26.91
CA GLU A 127 -12.44 -23.07 -27.22
C GLU A 127 -12.72 -21.61 -27.56
N VAL A 128 -13.73 -21.34 -28.38
CA VAL A 128 -14.16 -19.98 -28.70
C VAL A 128 -14.62 -19.23 -27.46
N LEU A 129 -15.45 -19.86 -26.62
CA LEU A 129 -15.92 -19.25 -25.37
C LEU A 129 -14.78 -18.95 -24.39
N LEU A 130 -13.81 -19.87 -24.24
CA LEU A 130 -12.66 -19.67 -23.36
C LEU A 130 -11.76 -18.53 -23.85
N ARG A 131 -11.54 -18.41 -25.16
CA ARG A 131 -10.79 -17.29 -25.73
C ARG A 131 -11.50 -15.96 -25.50
N HIS A 132 -12.82 -15.93 -25.67
CA HIS A 132 -13.62 -14.72 -25.40
C HIS A 132 -13.66 -14.36 -23.92
N TYR A 133 -13.64 -15.35 -23.02
CA TYR A 133 -13.59 -15.13 -21.58
C TYR A 133 -12.28 -14.46 -21.12
N VAL A 134 -11.15 -14.90 -21.68
CA VAL A 134 -9.82 -14.31 -21.38
C VAL A 134 -9.70 -12.91 -21.96
N ARG A 135 -10.20 -12.71 -23.19
CA ARG A 135 -10.08 -11.43 -23.92
C ARG A 135 -11.14 -10.40 -23.55
N LEU A 136 -12.22 -10.84 -22.88
CA LEU A 136 -13.37 -10.01 -22.51
C LEU A 136 -14.10 -9.39 -23.74
N ASP A 137 -14.01 -10.04 -24.90
CA ASP A 137 -14.48 -9.55 -26.21
C ASP A 137 -15.70 -10.33 -26.75
N HIS A 138 -16.54 -10.87 -25.85
CA HIS A 138 -17.68 -11.70 -26.26
C HIS A 138 -18.75 -10.90 -27.04
N PRO A 139 -19.24 -11.39 -28.19
CA PRO A 139 -20.15 -10.63 -29.05
C PRO A 139 -21.52 -10.34 -28.41
N GLN A 140 -22.02 -11.23 -27.55
CA GLN A 140 -23.32 -11.06 -26.87
C GLN A 140 -23.20 -10.30 -25.54
N HIS A 141 -22.00 -10.31 -24.96
CA HIS A 141 -21.71 -9.75 -23.64
C HIS A 141 -20.40 -8.93 -23.70
N PRO A 142 -20.36 -7.86 -24.50
CA PRO A 142 -19.15 -7.05 -24.60
C PRO A 142 -18.92 -6.32 -23.27
N VAL A 143 -17.71 -6.43 -22.73
CA VAL A 143 -17.30 -5.60 -21.59
C VAL A 143 -17.01 -4.19 -22.12
N PRO A 144 -17.64 -3.14 -21.58
CA PRO A 144 -17.39 -1.78 -22.05
C PRO A 144 -15.91 -1.40 -21.85
N GLU A 145 -15.23 -1.00 -22.92
CA GLU A 145 -13.80 -0.65 -22.88
C GLU A 145 -13.51 0.48 -21.88
N GLY A 146 -14.46 1.40 -21.70
CA GLY A 146 -14.38 2.49 -20.72
C GLY A 146 -14.20 1.99 -19.28
N VAL A 147 -14.88 0.91 -18.89
CA VAL A 147 -14.84 0.37 -17.52
C VAL A 147 -13.46 -0.23 -17.22
N LEU A 148 -12.90 -1.00 -18.16
CA LEU A 148 -11.56 -1.58 -17.99
C LEU A 148 -10.49 -0.50 -17.98
N ALA A 149 -10.60 0.51 -18.85
CA ALA A 149 -9.68 1.64 -18.88
C ALA A 149 -9.74 2.44 -17.57
N GLU A 150 -10.93 2.71 -17.03
CA GLU A 150 -11.12 3.36 -15.74
C GLU A 150 -10.54 2.55 -14.59
N ARG A 151 -10.75 1.23 -14.56
CA ARG A 151 -10.14 0.37 -13.53
C ARG A 151 -8.63 0.37 -13.59
N ARG A 152 -8.04 0.31 -14.79
CA ARG A 152 -6.58 0.39 -14.96
C ARG A 152 -6.04 1.75 -14.51
N ARG A 153 -6.74 2.84 -14.82
CA ARG A 153 -6.38 4.19 -14.33
C ARG A 153 -6.47 4.24 -12.81
N ALA A 154 -7.56 3.79 -12.21
CA ALA A 154 -7.73 3.75 -10.76
C ALA A 154 -6.66 2.89 -10.08
N LEU A 155 -6.28 1.74 -10.67
CA LEU A 155 -5.19 0.91 -10.16
C LEU A 155 -3.86 1.67 -10.14
N VAL A 156 -3.51 2.37 -11.22
CA VAL A 156 -2.26 3.16 -11.31
C VAL A 156 -2.31 4.38 -10.38
N ASP A 157 -3.40 5.13 -10.42
CA ASP A 157 -3.53 6.42 -9.75
C ASP A 157 -3.75 6.30 -8.25
N VAL A 158 -4.44 5.25 -7.79
CA VAL A 158 -4.76 5.03 -6.38
C VAL A 158 -3.82 4.01 -5.77
N ALA A 159 -3.81 2.76 -6.25
CA ALA A 159 -2.99 1.71 -5.66
C ALA A 159 -1.49 1.88 -5.96
N GLY A 160 -1.14 2.52 -7.09
CA GLY A 160 0.24 2.84 -7.44
C GLY A 160 0.82 4.03 -6.66
N TYR A 161 0.00 4.91 -6.09
CA TYR A 161 0.47 6.13 -5.42
C TYR A 161 1.43 5.84 -4.24
N PRO A 162 1.14 4.94 -3.29
CA PRO A 162 2.09 4.60 -2.22
C PRO A 162 3.45 4.11 -2.74
N LEU A 163 3.47 3.41 -3.88
CA LEU A 163 4.69 2.91 -4.50
C LEU A 163 5.50 4.04 -5.12
N LEU A 164 4.83 4.98 -5.77
CA LEU A 164 5.45 6.20 -6.28
C LEU A 164 6.08 7.01 -5.14
N VAL A 165 5.40 7.13 -3.99
CA VAL A 165 5.95 7.82 -2.82
C VAL A 165 7.18 7.09 -2.26
N GLN A 166 7.15 5.76 -2.13
CA GLN A 166 8.30 4.98 -1.66
C GLN A 166 9.49 5.11 -2.61
N HIS A 167 9.24 5.09 -3.93
CA HIS A 167 10.26 5.28 -4.94
C HIS A 167 10.83 6.70 -4.93
N ALA A 168 9.97 7.72 -4.85
CA ALA A 168 10.39 9.11 -4.73
C ALA A 168 11.20 9.35 -3.45
N ALA A 169 10.84 8.72 -2.33
CA ALA A 169 11.61 8.82 -1.08
C ALA A 169 12.99 8.15 -1.15
N ALA A 170 13.17 7.15 -2.04
CA ALA A 170 14.46 6.52 -2.29
C ALA A 170 15.35 7.35 -3.22
N GLN A 171 14.77 8.24 -4.03
CA GLN A 171 15.48 9.09 -4.99
C GLN A 171 15.70 10.49 -4.42
N THR A 172 16.95 10.96 -4.38
CA THR A 172 17.33 12.24 -3.77
C THR A 172 16.78 13.49 -4.48
N PHE A 173 16.28 13.38 -5.72
CA PHE A 173 15.85 14.52 -6.55
C PHE A 173 14.61 14.23 -7.40
N SER A 174 13.66 13.45 -6.88
CA SER A 174 12.41 13.19 -7.63
C SER A 174 11.47 14.40 -7.56
N GLU A 175 11.04 14.92 -8.71
CA GLU A 175 10.00 15.96 -8.81
C GLU A 175 8.58 15.37 -8.85
N MET A 176 8.44 14.03 -8.88
CA MET A 176 7.14 13.39 -9.09
C MET A 176 6.19 13.48 -7.89
N VAL A 177 6.73 13.68 -6.68
CA VAL A 177 5.94 13.78 -5.44
C VAL A 177 6.50 14.94 -4.62
N PRO A 178 5.63 15.83 -4.08
CA PRO A 178 6.07 16.90 -3.19
C PRO A 178 6.73 16.30 -1.92
N PRO A 179 7.63 17.05 -1.25
CA PRO A 179 8.33 16.54 -0.08
C PRO A 179 7.33 16.13 1.00
N LEU A 180 7.56 14.99 1.67
CA LEU A 180 6.67 14.40 2.68
C LEU A 180 6.24 15.35 3.80
N VAL A 181 7.00 16.41 4.03
CA VAL A 181 6.76 17.39 5.10
C VAL A 181 5.89 18.57 4.66
N THR A 182 5.64 18.71 3.36
CA THR A 182 4.86 19.83 2.81
C THR A 182 3.36 19.65 3.01
N PRO A 183 2.60 20.76 3.12
CA PRO A 183 1.13 20.69 3.20
C PRO A 183 0.51 20.13 1.91
N GLU A 184 1.14 20.38 0.76
CA GLU A 184 0.71 19.85 -0.55
C GLU A 184 0.68 18.33 -0.57
N PHE A 185 1.74 17.69 -0.04
CA PHE A 185 1.78 16.23 0.09
C PHE A 185 0.65 15.69 0.97
N ARG A 186 0.32 16.39 2.07
CA ARG A 186 -0.77 15.98 2.97
C ARG A 186 -2.11 15.98 2.26
N GLN A 187 -2.40 17.05 1.52
CA GLN A 187 -3.64 17.16 0.76
C GLN A 187 -3.72 16.05 -0.30
N GLN A 188 -2.66 15.84 -1.07
CA GLN A 188 -2.61 14.76 -2.06
C GLN A 188 -2.80 13.38 -1.42
N LEU A 189 -2.13 13.10 -0.29
CA LEU A 189 -2.28 11.83 0.42
C LEU A 189 -3.72 11.63 0.92
N GLN A 190 -4.36 12.67 1.46
CA GLN A 190 -5.75 12.60 1.92
C GLN A 190 -6.71 12.32 0.76
N GLU A 191 -6.56 13.03 -0.36
CA GLU A 191 -7.37 12.83 -1.57
C GLU A 191 -7.24 11.39 -2.09
N ARG A 192 -6.02 10.85 -2.13
CA ARG A 192 -5.76 9.47 -2.60
C ARG A 192 -6.29 8.41 -1.62
N ILE A 193 -6.17 8.64 -0.31
CA ILE A 193 -6.78 7.75 0.70
C ILE A 193 -8.30 7.76 0.57
N GLN A 194 -8.91 8.93 0.38
CA GLN A 194 -10.36 9.02 0.21
C GLN A 194 -10.83 8.31 -1.07
N ALA A 195 -10.13 8.48 -2.18
CA ALA A 195 -10.40 7.76 -3.42
C ALA A 195 -10.29 6.23 -3.24
N TYR A 196 -9.30 5.76 -2.47
CA TYR A 196 -9.15 4.35 -2.13
C TYR A 196 -10.31 3.82 -1.28
N LEU A 197 -10.71 4.57 -0.24
CA LEU A 197 -11.86 4.22 0.60
C LEU A 197 -13.17 4.17 -0.20
N GLN A 198 -13.28 4.97 -1.27
CA GLN A 198 -14.43 4.98 -2.18
C GLN A 198 -14.39 3.90 -3.26
N THR A 199 -13.32 3.11 -3.36
CA THR A 199 -13.14 2.10 -4.42
C THR A 199 -13.04 0.69 -3.82
N PRO A 200 -14.18 0.00 -3.55
CA PRO A 200 -14.19 -1.25 -2.80
C PRO A 200 -13.37 -2.39 -3.42
N TRP A 201 -13.36 -2.50 -4.75
CA TRP A 201 -12.67 -3.59 -5.44
C TRP A 201 -11.14 -3.50 -5.34
N LEU A 202 -10.58 -2.33 -5.03
CA LEU A 202 -9.15 -2.15 -4.77
C LEU A 202 -8.77 -2.46 -3.31
N GLN A 203 -9.75 -2.59 -2.41
CA GLN A 203 -9.51 -2.73 -0.99
C GLN A 203 -8.92 -4.09 -0.68
N THR A 204 -7.62 -4.10 -0.45
CA THR A 204 -6.85 -5.30 -0.11
C THR A 204 -5.94 -4.99 1.05
N ARG A 205 -5.65 -6.01 1.85
CA ARG A 205 -4.78 -5.88 3.01
C ARG A 205 -3.42 -5.26 2.65
N LEU A 206 -2.85 -5.66 1.51
CA LEU A 206 -1.57 -5.19 1.03
C LEU A 206 -1.58 -3.69 0.69
N VAL A 207 -2.56 -3.23 -0.09
CA VAL A 207 -2.65 -1.82 -0.48
C VAL A 207 -2.98 -0.94 0.73
N SER A 208 -3.89 -1.40 1.61
CA SER A 208 -4.16 -0.74 2.89
C SER A 208 -2.91 -0.63 3.76
N GLN A 209 -2.08 -1.67 3.82
CA GLN A 209 -0.81 -1.63 4.53
C GLN A 209 0.14 -0.59 3.93
N TRP A 210 0.22 -0.46 2.60
CA TRP A 210 1.05 0.54 1.95
C TRP A 210 0.59 1.97 2.22
N PHE A 211 -0.72 2.25 2.16
CA PHE A 211 -1.23 3.57 2.52
C PHE A 211 -0.92 3.91 3.97
N VAL A 212 -1.12 2.97 4.90
CA VAL A 212 -0.81 3.17 6.31
C VAL A 212 0.68 3.39 6.53
N THR A 213 1.57 2.65 5.85
CA THR A 213 3.02 2.87 5.98
C THR A 213 3.43 4.24 5.43
N THR A 214 2.86 4.68 4.31
CA THR A 214 3.10 6.02 3.75
C THR A 214 2.64 7.14 4.70
N VAL A 215 1.48 6.98 5.35
CA VAL A 215 1.00 7.92 6.38
C VAL A 215 1.99 7.99 7.56
N LEU A 216 2.46 6.85 8.03
CA LEU A 216 3.44 6.79 9.12
C LEU A 216 4.78 7.44 8.73
N ASP A 217 5.22 7.24 7.50
CA ASP A 217 6.45 7.84 6.97
C ASP A 217 6.34 9.37 6.86
N ALA A 218 5.20 9.87 6.39
CA ALA A 218 4.91 11.31 6.34
C ALA A 218 4.88 11.95 7.73
N ALA A 219 4.16 11.32 8.66
CA ALA A 219 4.07 11.80 10.04
C ALA A 219 5.43 11.72 10.77
N LEU A 220 6.25 10.71 10.48
CA LEU A 220 7.62 10.60 11.01
C LEU A 220 8.54 11.68 10.43
N ALA A 221 8.46 11.96 9.12
CA ALA A 221 9.22 13.02 8.47
C ALA A 221 8.89 14.39 9.08
N ARG A 222 7.61 14.65 9.32
CA ARG A 222 7.16 15.87 9.99
C ARG A 222 7.66 15.96 11.43
N LYS A 223 7.51 14.91 12.24
CA LYS A 223 8.04 14.90 13.62
C LYS A 223 9.56 15.10 13.68
N LYS A 224 10.32 14.62 12.68
CA LYS A 224 11.75 14.90 12.57
C LYS A 224 12.03 16.37 12.27
N ARG A 225 11.26 17.00 11.38
CA ARG A 225 11.35 18.44 11.10
C ARG A 225 10.99 19.27 12.33
N ASP A 226 9.94 18.88 13.06
CA ASP A 226 9.53 19.54 14.30
C ASP A 226 10.63 19.45 15.38
N ALA A 227 11.44 18.38 15.37
CA ALA A 227 12.61 18.25 16.25
C ALA A 227 13.81 19.14 15.84
N THR A 228 13.79 19.69 14.63
CA THR A 228 14.82 20.61 14.12
C THR A 228 14.38 22.07 14.13
N GLU A 229 13.06 22.35 14.20
CA GLU A 229 12.51 23.70 14.26
C GLU A 229 12.52 24.24 15.70
N ASP A 230 13.63 24.86 16.09
CA ASP A 230 13.81 25.46 17.42
C ASP A 230 12.72 26.51 17.74
N ALA A 231 12.26 27.27 16.74
CA ALA A 231 11.19 28.28 16.90
C ALA A 231 9.88 27.67 17.44
N ARG A 232 9.53 26.46 16.99
CA ARG A 232 8.30 25.77 17.41
C ARG A 232 8.43 25.20 18.83
N ILE A 233 9.61 24.68 19.17
CA ILE A 233 9.96 24.23 20.53
C ILE A 233 9.89 25.42 21.49
N LEU A 234 10.43 26.56 21.09
CA LEU A 234 10.43 27.80 21.87
C LEU A 234 9.02 28.39 22.04
N ALA A 235 8.17 28.34 21.01
CA ALA A 235 6.76 28.75 21.10
C ALA A 235 5.94 27.86 22.07
N SER A 236 6.35 26.60 22.27
CA SER A 236 5.71 25.69 23.21
C SER A 236 6.12 25.92 24.68
N MET A 237 7.06 26.83 24.97
CA MET A 237 7.52 27.12 26.33
C MET A 237 6.62 28.15 27.01
N SER A 238 6.03 27.77 28.15
CA SER A 238 5.08 28.60 28.90
C SER A 238 5.73 29.68 29.78
N ARG A 239 7.03 29.58 30.05
CA ARG A 239 7.81 30.55 30.84
C ARG A 239 9.13 30.81 30.14
N ARG A 240 9.20 31.92 29.41
CA ARG A 240 10.43 32.40 28.76
C ARG A 240 10.93 33.63 29.52
N TRP A 241 12.24 33.78 29.61
CA TRP A 241 12.87 34.98 30.12
C TRP A 241 12.44 36.17 29.23
N PRO A 242 12.20 37.36 29.80
CA PRO A 242 11.82 38.52 29.01
C PRO A 242 13.00 38.98 28.15
N THR A 243 13.11 38.43 26.94
CA THR A 243 14.04 38.84 25.90
C THR A 243 13.29 39.45 24.72
N LEU A 244 13.99 40.20 23.87
CA LEU A 244 13.39 40.88 22.72
C LEU A 244 12.73 39.90 21.72
N SER A 245 13.15 38.63 21.68
CA SER A 245 12.49 37.59 20.86
C SER A 245 11.09 37.19 21.34
N VAL A 246 10.73 37.48 22.60
CA VAL A 246 9.36 37.31 23.10
C VAL A 246 8.46 38.45 22.60
N TRP A 247 9.03 39.62 22.38
CA TRP A 247 8.32 40.82 21.94
C TRP A 247 8.27 40.95 20.41
N ILE A 248 9.29 40.43 19.70
CA ILE A 248 9.38 40.43 18.24
C ILE A 248 9.83 39.02 17.78
N PRO A 249 8.88 38.08 17.59
CA PRO A 249 9.18 36.68 17.31
C PRO A 249 9.70 36.41 15.88
N GLU A 250 9.50 37.34 14.94
CA GLU A 250 9.90 37.19 13.53
C GLU A 250 11.37 37.52 13.26
N PHE A 251 12.07 38.12 14.24
CA PHE A 251 13.46 38.53 14.06
C PHE A 251 14.41 37.48 14.67
N GLU A 252 14.99 36.61 13.84
CA GLU A 252 15.87 35.51 14.27
C GLU A 252 17.07 35.97 15.11
N GLN A 253 17.53 37.21 14.93
CA GLN A 253 18.65 37.80 15.65
C GLN A 253 18.23 38.65 16.86
N ALA A 254 16.95 38.63 17.26
CA ALA A 254 16.41 39.48 18.33
C ALA A 254 17.14 39.32 19.66
N ASP A 255 17.46 38.07 20.03
CA ASP A 255 18.20 37.81 21.26
C ASP A 255 19.63 38.34 21.19
N GLN A 256 20.31 38.23 20.04
CA GLN A 256 21.66 38.76 19.86
C GLN A 256 21.69 40.29 19.97
N VAL A 257 20.74 40.97 19.33
CA VAL A 257 20.60 42.43 19.39
C VAL A 257 20.25 42.89 20.81
N TRP A 258 19.37 42.17 21.52
CA TRP A 258 19.01 42.47 22.91
C TRP A 258 20.22 42.46 23.85
N TYR A 259 21.04 41.40 23.78
CA TYR A 259 22.24 41.30 24.60
C TYR A 259 23.29 42.35 24.20
N LEU A 260 23.40 42.67 22.92
CA LEU A 260 24.35 43.69 22.44
C LEU A 260 23.96 45.10 22.93
N ILE A 261 22.66 45.43 22.92
CA ILE A 261 22.15 46.70 23.49
C ILE A 261 22.42 46.75 24.99
N LEU A 262 22.15 45.66 25.73
CA LEU A 262 22.40 45.61 27.17
C LEU A 262 23.89 45.79 27.49
N VAL A 263 24.80 45.13 26.75
CA VAL A 263 26.25 45.31 26.90
C VAL A 263 26.65 46.75 26.60
N LEU A 264 26.15 47.34 25.50
CA LEU A 264 26.46 48.72 25.12
C LEU A 264 26.02 49.73 26.18
N ILE A 265 24.81 49.58 26.73
CA ILE A 265 24.29 50.41 27.82
C ILE A 265 25.16 50.24 29.08
N THR A 266 25.55 49.00 29.40
CA THR A 266 26.38 48.70 30.57
C THR A 266 27.76 49.35 30.44
N VAL A 267 28.41 49.22 29.28
CA VAL A 267 29.72 49.84 29.00
C VAL A 267 29.62 51.37 29.05
N SER A 268 28.59 51.94 28.43
CA SER A 268 28.38 53.40 28.42
C SER A 268 28.13 53.96 29.82
N ALA A 269 27.34 53.27 30.64
CA ALA A 269 27.10 53.64 32.03
C ALA A 269 28.37 53.55 32.91
N LEU A 270 29.26 52.61 32.60
CA LEU A 270 30.54 52.43 33.28
C LEU A 270 31.53 53.56 32.93
N PHE A 271 31.55 53.99 31.67
CA PHE A 271 32.32 55.17 31.23
C PHE A 271 31.79 56.50 31.80
N MET A 272 30.48 56.61 32.03
CA MET A 272 29.84 57.80 32.63
C MET A 272 29.83 57.78 34.17
N GLU A 273 30.46 56.79 34.80
CA GLU A 273 30.48 56.58 36.27
C GLU A 273 29.08 56.49 36.91
N TRP A 274 28.06 56.06 36.14
CA TRP A 274 26.70 55.86 36.62
C TRP A 274 26.55 54.49 37.29
N TRP A 275 27.21 54.33 38.43
CA TRP A 275 27.25 53.09 39.21
C TRP A 275 25.86 52.52 39.55
N TRP A 276 24.88 53.39 39.80
CA TRP A 276 23.49 53.01 40.06
C TRP A 276 22.80 52.31 38.90
N VAL A 277 23.24 52.53 37.66
CA VAL A 277 22.71 51.86 36.45
C VAL A 277 23.58 50.67 36.07
N ALA A 278 24.91 50.82 36.19
CA ALA A 278 25.87 49.80 35.81
C ALA A 278 25.78 48.53 36.67
N VAL A 279 25.61 48.66 37.99
CA VAL A 279 25.55 47.52 38.91
C VAL A 279 24.29 46.66 38.68
N PRO A 280 23.06 47.22 38.60
CA PRO A 280 21.88 46.45 38.26
C PRO A 280 21.94 45.81 36.86
N MET A 281 22.49 46.51 35.87
CA MET A 281 22.66 45.98 34.51
C MET A 281 23.61 44.78 34.49
N MET A 282 24.74 44.82 35.19
CA MET A 282 25.63 43.67 35.31
C MET A 282 24.96 42.47 35.99
N ILE A 283 24.20 42.71 37.07
CA ILE A 283 23.42 41.67 37.75
C ILE A 283 22.37 41.07 36.81
N TRP A 284 21.65 41.91 36.07
CA TRP A 284 20.65 41.49 35.09
C TRP A 284 21.27 40.66 33.96
N LEU A 285 22.42 41.07 33.45
CA LEU A 285 23.15 40.35 32.40
C LEU A 285 23.61 38.98 32.90
N HIS A 286 24.10 38.89 34.13
CA HIS A 286 24.49 37.61 34.75
C HIS A 286 23.28 36.67 34.94
N LEU A 287 22.15 37.21 35.44
CA LEU A 287 20.88 36.48 35.57
C LEU A 287 20.35 36.00 34.22
N SER A 288 20.41 36.84 33.18
CA SER A 288 19.96 36.47 31.84
C SER A 288 20.82 35.36 31.22
N LEU A 289 22.12 35.34 31.50
CA LEU A 289 23.03 34.31 30.98
C LEU A 289 22.79 32.97 31.71
N ALA A 290 22.48 33.01 33.00
CA ALA A 290 22.04 31.85 33.76
C ALA A 290 20.66 31.34 33.30
N ALA A 291 19.71 32.24 33.01
CA ALA A 291 18.39 31.92 32.48
C ALA A 291 18.50 31.29 31.09
N PHE A 292 19.28 31.87 30.17
CA PHE A 292 19.53 31.33 28.83
C PHE A 292 20.13 29.92 28.86
N ARG A 293 21.05 29.64 29.80
CA ARG A 293 21.58 28.28 30.00
C ARG A 293 20.52 27.29 30.48
N ARG A 294 19.57 27.73 31.32
CA ARG A 294 18.44 26.89 31.77
C ARG A 294 17.46 26.64 30.62
N GLU A 295 17.09 27.67 29.88
CA GLU A 295 16.23 27.55 28.70
C GLU A 295 16.84 26.63 27.66
N ARG A 296 18.13 26.78 27.35
CA ARG A 296 18.82 25.88 26.42
C ARG A 296 18.79 24.42 26.89
N LYS A 297 18.99 24.16 28.18
CA LYS A 297 18.84 22.81 28.74
C LYS A 297 17.41 22.28 28.61
N GLU A 298 16.41 23.13 28.81
CA GLU A 298 15.01 22.75 28.63
C GLU A 298 14.66 22.51 27.15
N VAL A 299 15.19 23.31 26.22
CA VAL A 299 15.04 23.11 24.77
C VAL A 299 15.71 21.79 24.36
N GLU A 300 16.93 21.54 24.81
CA GLU A 300 17.66 20.30 24.54
C GLU A 300 16.93 19.08 25.13
N ALA A 301 16.36 19.19 26.33
CA ALA A 301 15.55 18.14 26.94
C ALA A 301 14.25 17.88 26.16
N ARG A 302 13.54 18.92 25.74
CA ARG A 302 12.33 18.79 24.91
C ARG A 302 12.65 18.23 23.53
N ARG A 303 13.75 18.66 22.92
CA ARG A 303 14.26 18.11 21.65
C ARG A 303 14.56 16.62 21.80
N ALA A 304 15.23 16.22 22.87
CA ALA A 304 15.49 14.82 23.18
C ALA A 304 14.18 14.01 23.36
N GLN A 305 13.16 14.59 24.01
CA GLN A 305 11.84 13.95 24.12
C GLN A 305 11.16 13.78 22.76
N ILE A 306 11.17 14.79 21.89
CA ILE A 306 10.59 14.70 20.54
C ILE A 306 11.34 13.65 19.70
N VAL A 307 12.67 13.64 19.76
CA VAL A 307 13.50 12.64 19.07
C VAL A 307 13.21 11.23 19.59
N ALA A 308 13.12 11.05 20.92
CA ALA A 308 12.77 9.76 21.51
C ALA A 308 11.40 9.27 21.03
N ARG A 309 10.41 10.17 20.98
CA ARG A 309 9.08 9.88 20.43
C ARG A 309 9.15 9.52 18.94
N ALA A 310 9.92 10.24 18.12
CA ALA A 310 10.13 9.90 16.71
C ALA A 310 10.78 8.51 16.54
N VAL A 311 11.70 8.12 17.42
CA VAL A 311 12.30 6.77 17.44
C VAL A 311 11.26 5.72 17.81
N THR A 312 10.40 5.96 18.81
CA THR A 312 9.31 5.02 19.14
C THR A 312 8.34 4.84 17.97
N MET A 313 7.99 5.93 17.29
CA MET A 313 7.13 5.91 16.12
C MET A 313 7.77 5.15 14.95
N LYS A 314 9.08 5.34 14.73
CA LYS A 314 9.84 4.54 13.76
C LYS A 314 9.76 3.04 14.07
N LYS A 315 9.95 2.64 15.33
CA LYS A 315 9.85 1.23 15.75
C LYS A 315 8.46 0.66 15.49
N VAL A 316 7.40 1.42 15.75
CA VAL A 316 6.02 1.02 15.46
C VAL A 316 5.81 0.84 13.95
N ARG A 317 6.28 1.80 13.14
CA ARG A 317 6.26 1.73 11.67
C ARG A 317 6.98 0.50 11.14
N ASP A 318 8.19 0.22 11.62
CA ASP A 318 9.00 -0.93 11.16
C ASP A 318 8.36 -2.28 11.55
N ARG A 319 7.74 -2.36 12.74
CA ARG A 319 6.96 -3.54 13.16
C ARG A 319 5.70 -3.75 12.31
N PHE A 320 5.04 -2.67 11.91
CA PHE A 320 3.86 -2.75 11.05
C PHE A 320 4.22 -3.11 9.61
N ALA A 321 5.30 -2.53 9.07
CA ALA A 321 5.82 -2.88 7.74
C ALA A 321 6.25 -4.36 7.65
N THR A 322 6.67 -4.96 8.77
CA THR A 322 7.04 -6.39 8.87
C THR A 322 5.89 -7.31 9.30
N ASN A 323 4.64 -6.83 9.31
CA ASN A 323 3.45 -7.59 9.69
C ASN A 323 3.47 -8.14 11.15
N GLN A 324 4.31 -7.60 12.04
CA GLN A 324 4.39 -8.02 13.44
C GLN A 324 3.29 -7.41 14.33
N THR A 325 2.62 -6.36 13.85
CA THR A 325 1.55 -5.66 14.57
C THR A 325 0.26 -5.69 13.76
N THR A 326 -0.84 -6.06 14.42
CA THR A 326 -2.18 -6.04 13.83
C THR A 326 -2.68 -4.59 13.66
N PRO A 327 -3.57 -4.32 12.69
CA PRO A 327 -4.10 -2.97 12.44
C PRO A 327 -4.83 -2.38 13.66
N GLU A 328 -5.47 -3.21 14.49
CA GLU A 328 -6.11 -2.79 15.74
C GLU A 328 -5.11 -2.28 16.79
N LYS A 329 -4.03 -3.05 17.00
CA LYS A 329 -2.96 -2.66 17.92
C LYS A 329 -2.27 -1.39 17.42
N LEU A 330 -2.12 -1.24 16.11
CA LEU A 330 -1.61 -0.02 15.51
C LEU A 330 -2.55 1.16 15.79
N ALA A 331 -3.85 1.03 15.56
CA ALA A 331 -4.82 2.11 15.81
C ALA A 331 -4.76 2.61 17.26
N PHE A 332 -4.63 1.69 18.24
CA PHE A 332 -4.47 2.04 19.64
C PHE A 332 -3.12 2.76 19.91
N GLN A 333 -2.02 2.25 19.37
CA GLN A 333 -0.70 2.87 19.50
C GLN A 333 -0.64 4.25 18.86
N LEU A 334 -1.31 4.47 17.72
CA LEU A 334 -1.35 5.76 17.04
C LEU A 334 -2.09 6.82 17.87
N ARG A 335 -3.20 6.45 18.52
CA ARG A 335 -3.91 7.34 19.45
C ARG A 335 -3.05 7.76 20.64
N GLN A 336 -2.18 6.88 21.13
CA GLN A 336 -1.24 7.22 22.20
C GLN A 336 -0.08 8.09 21.71
N LEU A 337 0.33 7.94 20.45
CA LEU A 337 1.43 8.69 19.84
C LEU A 337 1.02 10.05 19.27
N ASP A 338 -0.29 10.30 19.15
CA ASP A 338 -0.87 11.56 18.66
C ASP A 338 -1.68 12.25 19.75
N GLU A 339 -0.99 12.96 20.64
CA GLU A 339 -1.56 13.62 21.81
C GLU A 339 -2.54 14.78 21.45
N ARG A 340 -2.60 15.22 20.18
CA ARG A 340 -3.41 16.38 19.74
C ARG A 340 -4.17 16.19 18.42
N GLY A 341 -4.13 15.01 17.79
CA GLY A 341 -4.72 14.81 16.47
C GLY A 341 -4.01 15.63 15.37
N GLU A 342 -2.72 15.95 15.58
CA GLU A 342 -1.98 16.83 14.68
C GLU A 342 -1.39 16.08 13.49
N TYR A 343 -1.23 14.75 13.60
CA TYR A 343 -0.44 13.94 12.66
C TYR A 343 -1.25 12.86 11.94
N PHE A 344 -2.37 12.40 12.50
CA PHE A 344 -3.22 11.39 11.87
C PHE A 344 -4.65 11.91 11.71
N ASP A 345 -5.18 11.75 10.49
CA ASP A 345 -6.56 12.11 10.16
C ASP A 345 -7.51 10.92 10.36
N ASP A 346 -8.82 11.19 10.47
CA ASP A 346 -9.86 10.16 10.65
C ASP A 346 -9.87 9.11 9.53
N ASN A 347 -9.48 9.50 8.32
CA ASN A 347 -9.34 8.60 7.17
C ASN A 347 -8.33 7.48 7.40
N VAL A 348 -7.29 7.72 8.21
CA VAL A 348 -6.28 6.71 8.57
C VAL A 348 -6.90 5.65 9.49
N TYR A 349 -7.77 6.06 10.40
CA TYR A 349 -8.51 5.13 11.26
C TYR A 349 -9.57 4.36 10.47
N ALA A 350 -10.18 4.97 9.44
CA ALA A 350 -11.06 4.27 8.51
C ALA A 350 -10.31 3.17 7.74
N LEU A 351 -9.12 3.46 7.21
CA LEU A 351 -8.25 2.46 6.56
C LEU A 351 -7.93 1.27 7.49
N LEU A 352 -7.61 1.55 8.75
CA LEU A 352 -7.28 0.51 9.72
C LEU A 352 -8.49 -0.35 10.13
N ARG A 353 -9.71 0.14 9.92
CA ARG A 353 -10.95 -0.58 10.20
C ARG A 353 -11.36 -1.53 9.08
N LEU A 354 -10.95 -1.28 7.84
CA LEU A 354 -11.34 -2.09 6.66
C LEU A 354 -11.05 -3.59 6.85
N HIS A 355 -9.91 -3.93 7.45
CA HIS A 355 -9.45 -5.32 7.57
C HIS A 355 -9.48 -5.85 9.02
N GLN A 356 -10.30 -5.27 9.91
CA GLN A 356 -10.39 -5.71 11.31
C GLN A 356 -11.00 -7.12 11.48
N HIS A 357 -11.84 -7.54 10.54
CA HIS A 357 -12.65 -8.76 10.69
C HIS A 357 -12.25 -9.89 9.71
N GLU A 358 -11.16 -9.74 8.96
CA GLU A 358 -10.69 -10.74 7.99
C GLU A 358 -9.67 -11.73 8.60
N ALA A 359 -9.80 -12.05 9.89
CA ALA A 359 -8.87 -12.92 10.62
C ALA A 359 -9.19 -14.41 10.46
#